data_AF-A0A2G9TX85-F1
#
_entry.id   AF-A0A2G9TX85-F1
#
_cell.length_a   1.000
_cell.length_b   1.000
_cell.length_c   1.000
_cell.angle_alpha   90.00
_cell.angle_beta   90.00
_cell.angle_gamma   90.00
#
_symmetry.space_group_name_H-M   'P 1'
#
loop_
_entity.id
_entity.type
_entity.pdbx_description
1 polymer ?
#
loop_
_entity_poly.entity_id
_entity_poly.type
_entity_poly.pdbx_seq_one_letter_code
_entity_poly.pdbx_strand_id
1 'polypeptide(L)'
;MNAFLPESDHYATIHVTPEKEFSFASFETNQDLVCLYKQTKEVLKCFRPGKLLMTVFANDGSAKGREAQQQLWDRELPGYKRTNVQFVRLETETLVYAHFLRKDGTESSSDEDDGTLSE
;
A
#
# COMPACT_ATOMS: atom_id res chain seq x y z
N MET A 1 8.64 12.73 4.69
CA MET A 1 8.52 13.48 3.43
C MET A 1 7.06 13.89 3.28
N ASN A 2 6.79 15.14 2.89
CA ASN A 2 5.44 15.63 2.64
C ASN A 2 5.36 16.14 1.20
N ALA A 3 4.23 15.88 0.54
CA ALA A 3 3.94 16.34 -0.81
C ALA A 3 2.54 16.95 -0.86
N PHE A 4 2.37 17.99 -1.66
CA PHE A 4 1.10 18.65 -1.93
C PHE A 4 0.95 18.79 -3.44
N LEU A 5 -0.25 18.55 -3.97
CA LEU A 5 -0.55 18.78 -5.38
C LEU A 5 -1.06 20.23 -5.55
N PRO A 6 -0.42 21.07 -6.39
CA PRO A 6 -0.86 22.44 -6.63
C PRO A 6 -2.33 22.52 -7.05
N GLU A 7 -3.00 23.60 -6.66
CA GLU A 7 -4.41 23.88 -7.02
C GLU A 7 -5.41 22.82 -6.54
N SER A 8 -5.05 22.01 -5.55
CA SER A 8 -5.92 21.03 -4.91
C SER A 8 -5.67 20.96 -3.41
N ASP A 9 -6.51 20.21 -2.70
CA ASP A 9 -6.31 19.84 -1.29
C ASP A 9 -5.63 18.47 -1.14
N HIS A 10 -5.12 17.90 -2.22
CA HIS A 10 -4.46 16.59 -2.19
C HIS A 10 -3.06 16.67 -1.59
N TYR A 11 -2.78 15.76 -0.65
CA TYR A 11 -1.49 15.59 -0.01
C TYR A 11 -1.04 14.13 -0.02
N ALA A 12 0.26 13.92 0.19
CA ALA A 12 0.80 12.62 0.57
C ALA A 12 1.92 12.81 1.59
N THR A 13 2.07 11.85 2.50
CA THR A 13 3.18 11.82 3.45
C THR A 13 3.76 10.42 3.62
N ILE A 14 5.06 10.37 3.88
CA ILE A 14 5.85 9.16 4.12
C ILE A 14 6.76 9.36 5.32
N HIS A 15 6.71 8.42 6.26
CA HIS A 15 7.67 8.31 7.36
C HIS A 15 8.33 6.93 7.34
N VAL A 16 9.64 6.87 7.61
CA VAL A 16 10.42 5.63 7.53
C VAL A 16 11.30 5.51 8.78
N THR A 17 11.27 4.33 9.38
CA THR A 17 12.13 3.85 10.47
C THR A 17 12.90 2.65 9.91
N PRO A 18 14.16 2.84 9.44
CA PRO A 18 14.87 1.84 8.65
C PRO A 18 15.57 0.73 9.47
N GLU A 19 15.67 0.88 10.79
CA GLU A 19 16.37 -0.05 11.68
C GLU A 19 15.82 -1.47 11.54
N LYS A 20 16.69 -2.45 11.32
CA LYS A 20 16.31 -3.81 10.92
C LYS A 20 15.44 -4.51 11.96
N GLU A 21 15.70 -4.25 13.23
CA GLU A 21 15.06 -4.87 14.38
C GLU A 21 13.59 -4.44 14.54
N PHE A 22 13.24 -3.25 14.05
CA PHE A 22 11.91 -2.65 14.21
C PHE A 22 11.51 -1.82 12.99
N SER A 23 11.89 -2.30 11.79
CA SER A 23 11.66 -1.56 10.54
C SER A 23 10.18 -1.26 10.33
N PHE A 24 9.89 -0.01 9.97
CA PHE A 24 8.54 0.47 9.74
C PHE A 24 8.51 1.57 8.68
N ALA A 25 7.45 1.62 7.89
CA ALA A 25 7.17 2.73 7.01
C ALA A 25 5.66 3.00 6.99
N SER A 26 5.28 4.27 7.01
CA SER A 26 3.91 4.72 6.78
C SER A 26 3.81 5.47 5.47
N PHE A 27 2.67 5.32 4.81
CA PHE A 27 2.26 6.09 3.64
C PHE A 27 0.80 6.51 3.86
N GLU A 28 0.52 7.80 3.71
CA GLU A 28 -0.81 8.37 3.89
C GLU A 28 -1.10 9.42 2.81
N THR A 29 -2.33 9.48 2.33
CA THR A 29 -2.77 10.39 1.28
C THR A 29 -4.30 10.49 1.25
N ASN A 30 -4.82 11.65 0.83
CA ASN A 30 -6.23 11.83 0.47
C ASN A 30 -6.45 11.92 -1.05
N GLN A 31 -5.42 11.75 -1.88
CA GLN A 31 -5.56 11.84 -3.33
C GLN A 31 -6.45 10.72 -3.86
N ASP A 32 -7.29 11.04 -4.86
CA ASP A 32 -8.20 10.08 -5.48
C ASP A 32 -8.06 10.03 -7.03
N LEU A 33 -6.95 10.54 -7.55
CA LEU A 33 -6.64 10.64 -8.98
C LEU A 33 -6.17 9.30 -9.55
N VAL A 34 -5.50 8.51 -8.73
CA VAL A 34 -5.02 7.17 -9.09
C VAL A 34 -5.78 6.15 -8.26
N CYS A 35 -6.29 5.09 -8.91
CA CYS A 35 -6.99 4.04 -8.17
C CYS A 35 -6.08 3.39 -7.13
N LEU A 36 -6.67 3.03 -5.99
CA LEU A 36 -5.99 2.49 -4.81
C LEU A 36 -4.90 1.48 -5.18
N TYR A 37 -5.26 0.49 -5.98
CA TYR A 37 -4.37 -0.61 -6.31
C TYR A 37 -3.11 -0.19 -7.10
N LYS A 38 -3.24 0.74 -8.05
CA LYS A 38 -2.08 1.26 -8.79
C LYS A 38 -1.15 2.01 -7.85
N GLN A 39 -1.70 2.82 -6.96
CA GLN A 39 -0.92 3.54 -5.96
C GLN A 39 -0.23 2.59 -4.98
N THR A 40 -0.96 1.63 -4.41
CA THR A 40 -0.42 0.61 -3.50
C THR A 40 0.71 -0.16 -4.16
N LYS A 41 0.59 -0.52 -5.44
CA LYS A 41 1.65 -1.23 -6.16
C LYS A 41 2.97 -0.46 -6.19
N GLU A 42 2.94 0.85 -6.43
CA GLU A 42 4.16 1.66 -6.44
C GLU A 42 4.79 1.79 -5.05
N VAL A 43 3.97 1.99 -4.01
CA VAL A 43 4.45 2.01 -2.61
C VAL A 43 5.11 0.68 -2.23
N LEU A 44 4.50 -0.45 -2.60
CA LEU A 44 5.03 -1.78 -2.30
C LEU A 44 6.34 -2.11 -3.04
N LYS A 45 6.53 -1.59 -4.27
CA LYS A 45 7.81 -1.74 -4.99
C LYS A 45 8.95 -1.04 -4.24
N CYS A 46 8.68 0.11 -3.63
CA CYS A 46 9.68 0.86 -2.88
C CYS A 46 10.06 0.16 -1.56
N PHE A 47 9.06 -0.22 -0.75
CA PHE A 47 9.30 -0.67 0.63
C PHE A 47 9.39 -2.19 0.79
N ARG A 48 8.80 -2.97 -0.12
CA ARG A 48 8.80 -4.45 -0.15
C ARG A 48 8.54 -5.10 1.23
N PRO A 49 7.51 -4.69 1.98
CA PRO A 49 7.31 -5.14 3.36
C PRO A 49 6.99 -6.64 3.46
N GLY A 50 7.36 -7.27 4.57
CA GLY A 50 6.93 -8.66 4.86
C GLY A 50 5.46 -8.76 5.29
N LYS A 51 4.91 -7.68 5.86
CA LYS A 51 3.52 -7.54 6.29
C LYS A 51 3.09 -6.10 6.09
N LEU A 52 1.82 -5.88 5.74
CA LEU A 52 1.27 -4.52 5.67
C LEU A 52 -0.16 -4.48 6.20
N LEU A 53 -0.55 -3.27 6.59
CA LEU A 53 -1.87 -2.91 7.05
C LEU A 53 -2.33 -1.74 6.18
N MET A 54 -3.55 -1.81 5.67
CA MET A 54 -4.14 -0.76 4.85
C MET A 54 -5.51 -0.37 5.39
N THR A 55 -5.77 0.94 5.44
CA THR A 55 -7.02 1.53 5.89
C THR A 55 -7.53 2.50 4.84
N VAL A 56 -8.79 2.38 4.46
CA VAL A 56 -9.46 3.29 3.51
C VAL A 56 -10.70 3.86 4.16
N PHE A 57 -10.67 5.16 4.44
CA PHE A 57 -11.82 5.92 4.93
C PHE A 57 -12.62 6.49 3.76
N ALA A 58 -13.94 6.51 3.90
CA ALA A 58 -14.83 7.17 2.96
C ALA A 58 -16.02 7.78 3.71
N ASN A 59 -16.24 9.07 3.53
CA ASN A 59 -17.46 9.72 3.99
C ASN A 59 -18.62 9.47 3.00
N ASP A 60 -19.84 9.86 3.40
CA ASP A 60 -21.05 9.68 2.59
C ASP A 60 -21.00 10.42 1.23
N GLY A 61 -20.19 11.46 1.10
CA GLY A 61 -19.98 12.18 -0.15
C GLY A 61 -19.00 11.52 -1.12
N SER A 62 -18.10 10.64 -0.63
CA SER A 62 -16.96 10.15 -1.43
C SER A 62 -17.28 8.87 -2.21
N ALA A 63 -17.76 9.05 -3.45
CA ALA A 63 -17.99 7.91 -4.36
C ALA A 63 -16.69 7.13 -4.66
N LYS A 64 -15.59 7.85 -4.92
CA LYS A 64 -14.27 7.23 -5.16
C LYS A 64 -13.70 6.55 -3.91
N GLY A 65 -13.92 7.11 -2.72
CA GLY A 65 -13.54 6.47 -1.46
C GLY A 65 -14.27 5.14 -1.26
N ARG A 66 -15.59 5.10 -1.53
CA ARG A 66 -16.37 3.85 -1.49
C ARG A 66 -15.93 2.85 -2.55
N GLU A 67 -15.57 3.31 -3.75
CA GLU A 67 -14.99 2.44 -4.78
C GLU A 67 -13.65 1.85 -4.31
N ALA A 68 -12.77 2.66 -3.70
CA ALA A 68 -11.50 2.20 -3.15
C ALA A 68 -11.71 1.18 -2.02
N GLN A 69 -12.72 1.37 -1.15
CA GLN A 69 -13.12 0.39 -0.15
C GLN A 69 -13.58 -0.93 -0.78
N GLN A 70 -14.43 -0.88 -1.80
CA GLN A 70 -14.88 -2.08 -2.52
C GLN A 70 -13.70 -2.79 -3.20
N GLN A 71 -12.79 -2.04 -3.84
CA GLN A 71 -11.59 -2.60 -4.44
C GLN A 71 -10.70 -3.27 -3.39
N LEU A 72 -10.52 -2.67 -2.21
CA LEU A 72 -9.78 -3.27 -1.10
C LEU A 72 -10.47 -4.53 -0.57
N TRP A 73 -11.80 -4.62 -0.66
CA TRP A 73 -12.56 -5.79 -0.24
C TRP A 73 -12.51 -6.95 -1.25
N ASP A 74 -12.67 -6.65 -2.53
CA ASP A 74 -12.85 -7.71 -3.55
C ASP A 74 -11.55 -8.16 -4.19
N ARG A 75 -10.59 -7.23 -4.38
CA ARG A 75 -9.40 -7.53 -5.17
C ARG A 75 -8.31 -8.17 -4.33
N GLU A 76 -7.62 -9.12 -4.94
CA GLU A 76 -6.39 -9.65 -4.39
C GLU A 76 -5.23 -8.69 -4.63
N LEU A 77 -4.26 -8.72 -3.70
CA LEU A 77 -2.99 -8.02 -3.82
C LEU A 77 -1.88 -9.03 -4.18
N PRO A 78 -1.35 -9.05 -5.41
CA PRO A 78 -0.34 -9.99 -5.87
C PRO A 78 0.89 -9.97 -4.98
N GLY A 79 1.44 -11.16 -4.73
CA GLY A 79 2.56 -11.34 -3.80
C GLY A 79 2.15 -11.27 -2.32
N TYR A 80 0.90 -10.96 -1.99
CA TYR A 80 0.42 -10.87 -0.61
C TYR A 80 -0.85 -11.69 -0.41
N LYS A 81 -0.98 -12.30 0.78
CA LYS A 81 -2.18 -12.98 1.25
C LYS A 81 -2.89 -12.04 2.24
N ARG A 82 -4.14 -11.69 1.94
CA ARG A 82 -5.00 -10.99 2.89
C ARG A 82 -5.41 -11.96 4.00
N THR A 83 -5.05 -11.64 5.24
CA THR A 83 -5.29 -12.47 6.42
C THR A 83 -6.47 -12.00 7.25
N ASN A 84 -6.82 -10.71 7.14
CA ASN A 84 -7.97 -10.12 7.80
C ASN A 84 -8.49 -8.97 6.93
N VAL A 85 -9.80 -8.81 6.89
CA VAL A 85 -10.48 -7.66 6.29
C VAL A 85 -11.71 -7.34 7.12
N GLN A 86 -11.92 -6.06 7.43
CA GLN A 86 -13.00 -5.61 8.29
C GLN A 86 -13.63 -4.35 7.70
N PHE A 87 -14.95 -4.29 7.79
CA PHE A 87 -15.73 -3.11 7.45
C PHE A 87 -16.29 -2.53 8.74
N VAL A 88 -16.04 -1.25 8.96
CA VAL A 88 -16.49 -0.53 10.14
C VAL A 88 -17.30 0.67 9.67
N ARG A 89 -18.48 0.85 10.25
CA ARG A 89 -19.27 2.06 10.09
C ARG A 89 -19.05 2.94 11.31
N LEU A 90 -18.53 4.15 11.08
CA LEU A 90 -18.38 5.21 12.07
C LEU A 90 -19.57 6.16 11.95
N GLU A 91 -19.56 7.25 12.72
CA GLU A 91 -20.67 8.21 12.75
C GLU A 91 -20.87 8.91 11.40
N THR A 92 -19.77 9.37 10.78
CA THR A 92 -19.78 10.19 9.55
C THR A 92 -19.07 9.52 8.36
N GLU A 93 -18.40 8.40 8.59
CA GLU A 93 -17.62 7.68 7.57
C GLU A 93 -17.74 6.16 7.72
N THR A 94 -17.27 5.47 6.68
CA THR A 94 -16.95 4.05 6.73
C THR A 94 -15.44 3.87 6.66
N LEU A 95 -14.97 2.74 7.19
CA LEU A 95 -13.58 2.29 7.13
C LEU A 95 -13.54 0.86 6.63
N VAL A 96 -12.72 0.60 5.61
CA VAL A 96 -12.23 -0.76 5.32
C VAL A 96 -10.80 -0.89 5.81
N TYR A 97 -10.60 -1.84 6.70
CA TYR A 97 -9.30 -2.28 7.20
C TYR A 97 -8.92 -3.58 6.51
N ALA A 98 -7.65 -3.73 6.12
CA ALA A 98 -7.12 -5.00 5.62
C ALA A 98 -5.69 -5.24 6.09
N HIS A 99 -5.41 -6.46 6.53
CA HIS A 99 -4.08 -6.91 6.92
C HIS A 99 -3.57 -7.98 5.96
N PHE A 100 -2.33 -7.82 5.50
CA PHE A 100 -1.71 -8.69 4.52
C PHE A 100 -0.36 -9.20 5.01
N LEU A 101 -0.06 -10.46 4.68
CA LEU A 101 1.26 -11.05 4.81
C LEU A 101 1.81 -11.30 3.41
N ARG A 102 3.11 -11.06 3.19
CA ARG A 102 3.76 -11.45 1.93
C ARG A 102 3.62 -12.96 1.79
N LYS A 103 3.24 -13.45 0.61
CA LYS A 103 3.25 -14.88 0.32
C LYS A 103 4.71 -15.33 0.36
N ASP A 104 4.98 -16.46 0.97
CA ASP A 104 6.32 -17.03 0.97
C ASP A 104 6.69 -17.38 -0.48
N GLY A 105 7.52 -16.53 -1.07
CA GLY A 105 8.19 -16.79 -2.33
C GLY A 105 9.64 -17.15 -2.00
N THR A 106 10.04 -18.38 -2.30
CA THR A 106 11.42 -18.72 -2.61
C THR A 106 11.92 -17.79 -3.72
N GLU A 107 12.43 -16.62 -3.32
CA GLU A 107 13.32 -15.79 -4.13
C GLU A 107 14.65 -15.70 -3.39
N SER A 108 15.33 -16.85 -3.34
CA SER A 108 16.77 -16.87 -3.53
C SER A 108 17.00 -16.93 -5.05
N SER A 109 16.91 -15.80 -5.74
CA SER A 109 17.64 -15.65 -6.99
C SER A 109 18.96 -14.99 -6.63
N SER A 110 19.98 -15.84 -6.52
CA SER A 110 21.37 -15.45 -6.63
C SER A 110 21.56 -14.61 -7.90
N ASP A 111 21.94 -13.35 -7.73
CA ASP A 111 22.67 -12.63 -8.77
C ASP A 111 24.04 -13.30 -8.90
N GLU A 112 24.12 -14.41 -9.62
CA GLU A 112 25.36 -14.88 -10.23
C GLU A 112 25.55 -14.05 -11.50
N ASP A 113 26.28 -12.94 -11.34
CA ASP A 113 26.92 -12.21 -12.44
C ASP A 113 28.10 -13.06 -12.92
N ASP A 114 27.82 -14.08 -13.74
CA ASP A 114 28.80 -14.74 -14.59
C ASP A 114 28.83 -14.01 -15.94
N GLY A 115 29.80 -13.10 -16.05
CA GLY A 115 30.07 -12.30 -17.24
C GLY A 115 31.57 -12.15 -17.43
N THR A 116 32.24 -13.28 -17.66
CA THR A 116 33.63 -13.42 -18.10
C THR A 116 34.14 -12.32 -19.03
N LEU A 117 35.32 -11.79 -18.69
CA LEU A 117 36.24 -11.15 -19.63
C LEU A 117 36.60 -12.14 -20.75
N SER A 118 36.53 -11.69 -21.99
CA SER A 118 37.38 -12.17 -23.08
C SER A 118 37.56 -11.09 -24.15
N GLU A 119 38.81 -10.59 -24.18
CA GLU A 119 39.61 -10.02 -25.29
C GLU A 119 39.01 -9.03 -26.29
#